data_AF-A0A1N6XE06-F1
#
_entry.id   AF-A0A1N6XE06-F1
#
_cell.length_a   1.000
_cell.length_b   1.000
_cell.length_c   1.000
_cell.angle_alpha   90.00
_cell.angle_beta   90.00
_cell.angle_gamma   90.00
#
_symmetry.space_group_name_H-M   'P 1'
#
loop_
_entity.id
_entity.type
_entity.pdbx_description
1 polymer ?
#
loop_
_entity_poly.entity_id
_entity_poly.type
_entity_poly.pdbx_seq_one_letter_code
_entity_poly.pdbx_strand_id
1 'polypeptide(L)'
;MPIPITSEIKAKIKLDDTTARLLRTLDLEWGCACRLLKRMLDAGFDTGTIASALQVVLPSYQRMCRERVSEHERLQTVLGHVYQSLKRTGNAPTPEQTALWCKESFIPSEVAERLIHG
;
A
#
# COMPACT_ATOMS: atom_id res chain seq x y z
N MET A 1 -15.03 -12.97 14.99
CA MET A 1 -14.85 -11.58 14.49
C MET A 1 -13.70 -11.61 13.50
N PRO A 2 -13.82 -11.05 12.29
CA PRO A 2 -12.71 -11.05 11.34
C PRO A 2 -11.56 -10.23 11.94
N ILE A 3 -10.35 -10.78 11.90
CA ILE A 3 -9.15 -10.04 12.27
C ILE A 3 -9.03 -8.89 11.25
N PRO A 4 -8.90 -7.63 11.68
CA PRO A 4 -8.69 -6.52 10.75
C PRO A 4 -7.46 -6.83 9.89
N ILE A 5 -7.54 -6.61 8.57
CA ILE A 5 -6.45 -6.86 7.61
C ILE A 5 -5.14 -6.17 8.08
N THR A 6 -5.29 -5.03 8.74
CA THR A 6 -4.21 -4.31 9.43
C THR A 6 -3.46 -5.10 10.49
N SER A 7 -4.13 -5.94 11.27
CA SER A 7 -3.48 -6.76 12.29
C SER A 7 -2.67 -7.90 11.66
N GLU A 8 -3.13 -8.44 10.52
CA GLU A 8 -2.39 -9.45 9.75
C GLU A 8 -1.15 -8.84 9.07
N ILE A 9 -1.29 -7.64 8.48
CA ILE A 9 -0.16 -6.91 7.89
C ILE A 9 0.87 -6.56 8.97
N LYS A 10 0.45 -6.10 10.15
CA LYS A 10 1.35 -5.83 11.28
C LYS A 10 2.10 -7.07 11.76
N ALA A 11 1.44 -8.23 11.75
CA ALA A 11 2.10 -9.48 12.15
C ALA A 11 3.20 -9.90 11.16
N LYS A 12 3.04 -9.55 9.88
CA LYS A 12 3.99 -9.89 8.81
C LYS A 12 5.07 -8.84 8.59
N ILE A 13 4.80 -7.58 8.90
CA ILE A 13 5.71 -6.45 8.67
C ILE A 13 6.16 -5.89 10.01
N LYS A 14 7.48 -5.88 10.27
CA LYS A 14 8.08 -5.20 11.44
C LYS A 14 8.01 -3.67 11.28
N LEU A 15 6.81 -3.11 11.42
CA LEU A 15 6.59 -1.67 11.43
C LEU A 15 6.83 -1.11 12.82
N ASP A 16 7.34 0.11 12.90
CA ASP A 16 7.35 0.88 14.14
C ASP A 16 5.90 1.22 14.58
N ASP A 17 5.73 1.55 15.86
CA ASP A 17 4.42 1.82 16.45
C ASP A 17 3.68 2.98 15.78
N THR A 18 4.39 3.96 15.22
CA THR A 18 3.78 5.13 14.56
C THR A 18 3.17 4.71 13.22
N THR A 19 3.95 4.00 12.41
CA THR A 19 3.49 3.47 11.11
C THR A 19 2.40 2.42 11.29
N ALA A 20 2.50 1.60 12.33
CA ALA A 20 1.48 0.63 12.71
C ALA A 20 0.16 1.32 13.14
N ARG A 21 0.20 2.42 13.89
CA ARG A 21 -1.02 3.19 14.24
C ARG A 21 -1.68 3.78 13.00
N LEU A 22 -0.89 4.31 12.07
CA LEU A 22 -1.38 4.90 10.83
C LEU A 22 -1.93 3.89 9.83
N LEU A 23 -1.41 2.65 9.80
CA LEU A 23 -2.01 1.55 9.02
C LEU A 23 -3.50 1.35 9.33
N ARG A 24 -3.92 1.56 10.59
CA ARG A 24 -5.34 1.45 10.96
C ARG A 24 -6.19 2.57 10.34
N THR A 25 -5.67 3.79 10.28
CA THR A 25 -6.32 4.91 9.58
C THR A 25 -6.37 4.65 8.07
N LEU A 26 -5.28 4.14 7.50
CA LEU A 26 -5.18 3.77 6.09
C LEU A 26 -6.12 2.62 5.70
N ASP A 27 -6.44 1.70 6.61
CA ASP A 27 -7.39 0.59 6.37
C ASP A 27 -8.84 1.06 6.42
N LEU A 28 -9.13 2.01 7.31
CA LEU A 28 -10.45 2.64 7.39
C LEU A 28 -10.72 3.54 6.18
N GLU A 29 -9.71 4.31 5.73
CA GLU A 29 -9.82 5.15 4.53
C GLU A 29 -9.72 4.32 3.24
N TRP A 30 -8.80 3.34 3.20
CA TRP A 30 -8.44 2.58 2.00
C TRP A 30 -8.31 1.08 2.26
N GLY A 31 -9.43 0.44 2.62
CA GLY A 31 -9.48 -1.02 2.73
C GLY A 31 -9.04 -1.75 1.45
N CYS A 32 -9.14 -1.10 0.27
CA CYS A 32 -8.59 -1.61 -0.98
C CYS A 32 -7.05 -1.66 -1.00
N ALA A 33 -6.37 -0.64 -0.46
CA ALA A 33 -4.92 -0.61 -0.34
C ALA A 33 -4.41 -1.72 0.58
N CYS A 34 -5.09 -1.93 1.72
CA CYS A 34 -4.73 -3.00 2.65
C CYS A 34 -4.94 -4.39 2.05
N ARG A 35 -6.01 -4.61 1.27
CA ARG A 35 -6.19 -5.85 0.51
C ARG A 35 -5.05 -6.11 -0.48
N LEU A 36 -4.63 -5.08 -1.21
CA LEU A 36 -3.52 -5.18 -2.16
C LEU A 36 -2.20 -5.50 -1.46
N LEU A 37 -1.87 -4.76 -0.39
CA LEU A 37 -0.66 -4.99 0.40
C LEU A 37 -0.65 -6.40 1.00
N LYS A 38 -1.78 -6.87 1.54
CA LYS A 38 -1.89 -8.24 2.07
C LYS A 38 -1.54 -9.26 0.98
N ARG A 39 -2.06 -9.11 -0.23
CA ARG A 39 -1.74 -10.03 -1.33
C ARG A 39 -0.27 -10.05 -1.69
N MET A 40 0.37 -8.88 -1.72
CA MET A 40 1.81 -8.79 -1.98
C MET A 40 2.59 -9.54 -0.89
N LEU A 41 2.21 -9.39 0.37
CA LEU A 41 2.83 -10.13 1.48
C LEU A 41 2.57 -11.65 1.41
N ASP A 42 1.35 -12.04 1.03
CA ASP A 42 0.98 -13.46 0.86
C ASP A 42 1.72 -14.10 -0.32
N ALA A 43 2.03 -13.33 -1.36
CA ALA A 43 2.82 -13.75 -2.50
C ALA A 43 4.34 -13.76 -2.23
N GLY A 44 4.78 -13.38 -1.03
CA GLY A 44 6.19 -13.44 -0.61
C GLY A 44 7.03 -12.23 -1.01
N PHE A 45 6.42 -11.09 -1.33
CA PHE A 45 7.14 -9.86 -1.60
C PHE A 45 7.89 -9.37 -0.35
N ASP A 46 9.00 -8.66 -0.56
CA ASP A 46 9.88 -8.27 0.53
C ASP A 46 9.18 -7.34 1.53
N THR A 47 8.89 -7.93 2.68
CA THR A 47 8.28 -7.26 3.83
C THR A 47 9.10 -6.05 4.28
N GLY A 48 10.44 -6.11 4.21
CA GLY A 48 11.32 -5.02 4.62
C GLY A 48 11.19 -3.80 3.71
N THR A 49 11.20 -4.02 2.40
CA THR A 49 10.99 -2.95 1.41
C THR A 49 9.61 -2.33 1.53
N ILE A 50 8.55 -3.13 1.70
CA ILE A 50 7.19 -2.61 1.90
C ILE A 50 7.11 -1.79 3.20
N ALA A 51 7.72 -2.29 4.30
CA ALA A 51 7.78 -1.57 5.58
C ALA A 51 8.41 -0.19 5.41
N SER A 52 9.61 -0.15 4.82
CA SER A 52 10.38 1.05 4.62
C SER A 52 9.64 2.03 3.70
N ALA A 53 9.00 1.55 2.64
CA ALA A 53 8.23 2.41 1.75
C ALA A 53 7.06 3.08 2.47
N LEU A 54 6.32 2.33 3.29
CA LEU A 54 5.22 2.87 4.08
C LEU A 54 5.71 3.92 5.10
N GLN A 55 6.85 3.68 5.75
CA GLN A 55 7.47 4.64 6.67
C GLN A 55 7.89 5.94 5.95
N VAL A 56 8.52 5.82 4.78
CA VAL A 56 9.02 6.97 4.02
C VAL A 56 7.89 7.83 3.46
N VAL A 57 6.80 7.22 2.98
CA VAL A 57 5.66 7.97 2.41
C VAL A 57 4.76 8.60 3.48
N LEU A 58 4.86 8.14 4.73
CA LEU A 58 3.99 8.56 5.83
C LEU A 58 3.93 10.07 6.07
N PRO A 59 5.06 10.82 6.12
CA PRO A 59 5.02 12.26 6.32
C PRO A 59 4.36 12.99 5.15
N SER A 60 4.53 12.47 3.92
CA SER A 60 3.88 13.03 2.73
C SER A 60 2.38 12.82 2.78
N TYR A 61 1.93 11.61 3.13
CA TYR A 61 0.51 11.32 3.33
C TYR A 61 -0.11 12.22 4.40
N GLN A 62 0.54 12.40 5.55
CA GLN A 62 0.06 13.29 6.61
C GLN A 62 -0.07 14.74 6.14
N ARG A 63 0.87 15.23 5.33
CA ARG A 63 0.80 16.56 4.73
C ARG A 63 -0.42 16.68 3.81
N MET A 64 -0.58 15.71 2.90
CA MET A 64 -1.71 15.67 1.97
C MET A 64 -3.07 15.63 2.68
N CYS A 65 -3.16 14.95 3.84
CA CYS A 65 -4.36 14.97 4.68
C CYS A 65 -4.68 16.39 5.19
N ARG A 66 -3.66 17.14 5.65
CA ARG A 66 -3.83 18.52 6.13
C ARG A 66 -4.22 19.47 5.01
N GLU A 67 -3.70 19.23 3.81
CA GLU A 67 -4.00 19.98 2.58
C GLU A 67 -5.33 19.58 1.95
N ARG A 68 -6.06 18.61 2.54
CA ARG A 68 -7.34 18.08 2.02
C ARG A 68 -7.25 17.56 0.58
N VAL A 69 -6.09 17.00 0.23
CA VAL A 69 -5.89 16.32 -1.04
C VAL A 69 -6.85 15.15 -1.16
N SER A 70 -7.34 14.91 -2.37
CA SER A 70 -8.34 13.88 -2.64
C SER A 70 -7.87 12.50 -2.18
N GLU A 71 -8.81 11.66 -1.75
CA GLU A 71 -8.52 10.27 -1.35
C GLU A 71 -7.83 9.48 -2.49
N HIS A 72 -8.23 9.72 -3.73
CA HIS A 72 -7.64 9.10 -4.92
C HIS A 72 -6.17 9.45 -5.10
N GLU A 73 -5.81 10.73 -5.03
CA GLU A 73 -4.42 11.17 -5.16
C GLU A 73 -3.57 10.67 -3.99
N ARG A 74 -4.09 10.73 -2.76
CA ARG A 74 -3.42 10.21 -1.57
C ARG A 74 -3.15 8.71 -1.69
N LEU A 75 -4.14 7.92 -2.12
CA LEU A 75 -4.01 6.48 -2.36
C LEU A 75 -2.93 6.18 -3.40
N GLN A 76 -2.95 6.92 -4.50
CA GLN A 76 -2.00 6.75 -5.59
C GLN A 76 -0.58 7.08 -5.16
N THR A 77 -0.37 8.14 -4.37
CA THR A 77 0.96 8.48 -3.84
C THR A 77 1.50 7.36 -2.97
N VAL A 78 0.67 6.80 -2.07
CA VAL A 78 1.10 5.73 -1.17
C VAL A 78 1.43 4.45 -1.94
N LEU A 79 0.51 3.95 -2.77
CA LEU A 79 0.75 2.73 -3.53
C LEU A 79 1.87 2.88 -4.56
N GLY A 80 1.94 4.03 -5.24
CA GLY A 80 3.02 4.33 -6.17
C GLY A 80 4.39 4.30 -5.50
N HIS A 81 4.51 4.85 -4.29
CA HIS A 81 5.78 4.81 -3.55
C HIS A 81 6.19 3.38 -3.16
N VAL A 82 5.23 2.54 -2.75
CA VAL A 82 5.48 1.11 -2.46
C VAL A 82 5.97 0.38 -3.71
N TYR A 83 5.30 0.56 -4.84
CA TYR A 83 5.68 -0.08 -6.11
C TYR A 83 7.05 0.38 -6.60
N GLN A 84 7.34 1.68 -6.55
CA GLN A 84 8.64 2.22 -6.94
C GLN A 84 9.77 1.69 -6.04
N SER A 85 9.50 1.53 -4.74
CA SER A 85 10.48 0.95 -3.81
C SER A 85 10.77 -0.51 -4.17
N LEU A 86 9.73 -1.30 -4.47
CA LEU A 86 9.88 -2.69 -4.91
C LEU A 86 10.55 -2.82 -6.28
N LYS A 87 10.30 -1.91 -7.22
CA LYS A 87 10.99 -1.87 -8.52
C LYS A 87 12.49 -1.67 -8.34
N ARG A 88 12.89 -0.75 -7.45
CA ARG A 88 14.30 -0.47 -7.17
C ARG A 88 15.04 -1.65 -6.56
N THR A 89 14.34 -2.50 -5.80
CA THR A 89 14.92 -3.71 -5.20
C THR A 89 14.78 -4.95 -6.09
N GLY A 90 14.31 -4.81 -7.33
CA GLY A 90 14.13 -5.91 -8.27
C GLY A 90 13.02 -6.90 -7.87
N ASN A 91 12.11 -6.47 -6.97
CA ASN A 91 11.05 -7.31 -6.40
C ASN A 91 9.67 -6.69 -6.66
N ALA A 92 9.47 -6.08 -7.83
CA ALA A 92 8.17 -5.51 -8.21
C ALA A 92 7.24 -6.56 -8.83
N PRO A 93 5.92 -6.46 -8.58
CA PRO A 93 4.95 -7.30 -9.28
C PRO A 93 5.01 -7.04 -10.78
N THR A 94 4.73 -8.06 -11.60
CA THR A 94 4.62 -7.86 -13.05
C THR A 94 3.38 -7.01 -13.38
N PRO A 95 3.30 -6.39 -14.56
CA PRO A 95 2.10 -5.70 -15.03
C PRO A 95 0.83 -6.55 -14.93
N GLU A 96 0.91 -7.84 -15.26
CA GLU A 96 -0.21 -8.78 -15.23
C GLU A 96 -0.65 -9.09 -13.79
N GLN A 97 0.32 -9.32 -12.88
CA GLN A 97 0.05 -9.52 -11.46
C GLN A 97 -0.58 -8.27 -10.84
N THR A 98 -0.05 -7.10 -11.20
CA THR A 98 -0.56 -5.80 -10.75
C THR A 98 -2.01 -5.59 -11.18
N ALA A 99 -2.32 -5.83 -12.46
CA ALA A 99 -3.67 -5.69 -12.99
C ALA A 99 -4.66 -6.63 -12.28
N LEU A 100 -4.27 -7.90 -12.11
CA LEU A 100 -5.07 -8.91 -11.43
C LEU A 100 -5.34 -8.52 -9.96
N TRP A 101 -4.30 -8.16 -9.21
CA TRP A 101 -4.45 -7.86 -7.79
C TRP A 101 -5.14 -6.53 -7.53
N CYS A 102 -4.97 -5.53 -8.40
CA CYS A 102 -5.75 -4.30 -8.35
C CYS A 102 -7.25 -4.57 -8.52
N LYS A 103 -7.62 -5.41 -9.51
CA LYS A 103 -9.01 -5.84 -9.72
C LYS A 103 -9.57 -6.55 -8.49
N GLU A 104 -8.85 -7.51 -7.95
CA GLU A 104 -9.30 -8.32 -6.81
C GLU A 104 -9.32 -7.55 -5.48
N SER A 105 -8.53 -6.48 -5.37
CA SER A 105 -8.48 -5.62 -4.18
C SER A 105 -9.45 -4.44 -4.27
N PHE A 106 -10.13 -4.27 -5.40
CA PHE A 106 -11.02 -3.14 -5.72
C PHE A 106 -10.29 -1.79 -5.74
N ILE A 107 -9.10 -1.75 -6.34
CA ILE A 107 -8.37 -0.49 -6.58
C ILE A 107 -9.06 0.25 -7.74
N PRO A 108 -9.28 1.57 -7.64
CA PRO A 108 -9.83 2.37 -8.74
C PRO A 108 -8.98 2.24 -10.01
N SER A 109 -9.62 2.14 -11.18
CA SER A 109 -8.95 1.86 -12.46
C SER A 109 -7.83 2.84 -12.78
N GLU A 110 -8.03 4.14 -12.52
CA GLU A 110 -7.02 5.18 -12.75
C GLU A 110 -5.75 4.98 -11.91
N VAL A 111 -5.93 4.52 -10.66
CA VAL A 111 -4.81 4.20 -9.77
C VAL A 111 -4.13 2.92 -10.26
N ALA A 112 -4.91 1.91 -10.67
CA ALA A 112 -4.37 0.66 -11.19
C ALA A 112 -3.53 0.86 -12.45
N GLU A 113 -4.01 1.64 -13.43
CA GLU A 113 -3.27 1.97 -14.66
C GLU A 113 -1.94 2.65 -14.34
N ARG A 114 -1.94 3.59 -13.38
CA ARG A 114 -0.71 4.24 -12.95
C ARG A 114 0.27 3.29 -12.27
N LEU A 115 -0.19 2.30 -11.51
CA LEU A 115 0.69 1.28 -10.92
C LEU A 115 1.28 0.34 -11.96
N ILE A 116 0.53 0.03 -13.02
CA ILE A 116 0.96 -0.84 -14.12
C ILE A 116 2.01 -0.14 -15.00
N HIS A 117 1.78 1.13 -15.33
CA HIS A 117 2.57 1.85 -16.35
C HIS A 117 3.60 2.86 -15.81
N GLY A 118 3.51 3.28 -14.54
CA GLY A 118 4.41 4.25 -13.92
C GLY A 118 5.53 3.60 -13.12
#